data_AF-A0A7Z9MLM7-F1
#
_entry.id   AF-A0A7Z9MLM7-F1
#
_cell.length_a   1.000
_cell.length_b   1.000
_cell.length_c   1.000
_cell.angle_alpha   90.00
_cell.angle_beta   90.00
_cell.angle_gamma   90.00
#
_symmetry.space_group_name_H-M   'P 1'
#
loop_
_entity.id
_entity.type
_entity.pdbx_description
1 polymer ?
#
loop_
_entity_poly.entity_id
_entity_poly.type
_entity_poly.pdbx_seq_one_letter_code
_entity_poly.pdbx_strand_id
1 'polypeptide(L)'
;MSEIQVDRKKFLATVGVGALAAMTPEDKAEELEHYMIDLLEGHDHAHGSHEKDELGVPCARPCEIRRPCCDEEQEQPRAPRGTGNLFQANGRVFEPMPEKPTLVDFFNLRFAPARHVLQSANYALQTGQPEETVLACLLHDVVQNLIKVDHGWWGAQLVEPYVDERVAWAIRYHA
;
A
#
# COMPACT_ATOMS: atom_id res chain seq x y z
N MET A 1 -15.65 4.51 17.85
CA MET A 1 -14.55 3.81 17.16
C MET A 1 -14.24 2.58 17.99
N SER A 2 -14.34 1.37 17.41
CA SER A 2 -13.88 0.15 18.10
C SER A 2 -12.37 0.23 18.27
N GLU A 3 -11.88 0.00 19.48
CA GLU A 3 -10.46 -0.04 19.79
C GLU A 3 -9.82 -1.20 18.99
N ILE A 4 -8.90 -0.87 18.07
CA ILE A 4 -8.13 -1.87 17.33
C ILE A 4 -7.09 -2.43 18.30
N GLN A 5 -7.32 -3.62 18.83
CA GLN A 5 -6.32 -4.36 19.58
C GLN A 5 -5.49 -5.24 18.64
N VAL A 6 -4.19 -4.96 18.58
CA VAL A 6 -3.24 -5.78 17.83
C VAL A 6 -3.07 -7.13 18.52
N ASP A 7 -3.47 -8.21 17.84
CA ASP A 7 -3.19 -9.57 18.28
C ASP A 7 -1.70 -9.87 18.10
N ARG A 8 -0.94 -9.78 19.20
CA ARG A 8 0.51 -10.02 19.23
C ARG A 8 0.89 -11.38 18.64
N LYS A 9 0.06 -12.41 18.81
CA LYS A 9 0.38 -13.75 18.26
C LYS A 9 0.30 -13.76 16.75
N LYS A 10 -0.69 -13.07 16.17
CA LYS A 10 -0.84 -12.95 14.72
C LYS A 10 0.30 -12.12 14.12
N PHE A 11 0.61 -10.97 14.72
CA PHE A 11 1.74 -10.15 14.29
C PHE A 11 3.08 -10.92 14.30
N LEU A 12 3.38 -11.60 15.42
CA LEU A 12 4.60 -12.41 15.54
C LEU A 12 4.64 -13.58 14.56
N ALA A 13 3.48 -14.08 14.11
CA ALA A 13 3.41 -15.12 13.09
C ALA A 13 3.73 -14.58 11.69
N THR A 14 3.39 -13.32 11.40
CA THR A 14 3.72 -12.64 10.13
C THR A 14 5.21 -12.34 10.04
N VAL A 15 5.79 -11.70 11.06
CA VAL A 15 7.21 -11.27 11.05
C VAL A 15 8.17 -12.43 11.35
N GLY A 16 7.76 -13.37 12.20
CA GLY A 16 8.62 -14.44 12.72
C GLY A 16 9.48 -13.99 13.90
N VAL A 17 9.36 -14.71 15.02
CA VAL A 17 9.99 -14.35 16.31
C VAL A 17 11.51 -14.20 16.22
N GLY A 18 12.18 -15.02 15.40
CA GLY A 18 13.63 -14.96 15.21
C GLY A 18 14.08 -13.74 14.40
N ALA A 19 13.31 -13.33 13.38
CA ALA A 19 13.62 -12.16 12.57
C ALA A 19 13.41 -10.87 13.38
N LEU A 20 12.33 -10.80 14.16
CA LEU A 20 12.04 -9.65 15.03
C LEU A 20 13.18 -9.35 16.02
N ALA A 21 13.88 -10.37 16.51
CA ALA A 21 15.00 -10.18 17.44
C ALA A 21 16.23 -9.53 16.79
N ALA A 22 16.41 -9.70 15.47
CA ALA A 22 17.53 -9.15 14.71
C ALA A 22 17.26 -7.75 14.11
N MET A 23 15.99 -7.32 14.07
CA MET A 23 15.55 -6.05 13.51
C MET A 23 15.91 -4.84 14.40
N THR A 24 16.21 -3.72 13.75
CA THR A 24 16.35 -2.41 14.42
C THR A 24 15.00 -1.91 14.95
N PRO A 25 14.97 -0.92 15.86
CA PRO A 25 13.71 -0.28 16.28
C PRO A 25 12.89 0.26 15.11
N GLU A 26 13.55 0.83 14.10
CA GLU A 26 12.96 1.40 12.90
C GLU A 26 12.33 0.31 12.03
N ASP A 27 13.07 -0.77 11.75
CA ASP A 27 12.52 -1.92 11.01
C ASP A 27 11.28 -2.51 11.70
N LYS A 28 11.26 -2.53 13.05
CA LYS A 28 10.12 -3.04 13.82
C LYS A 28 8.90 -2.13 13.70
N ALA A 29 9.11 -0.83 13.63
CA ALA A 29 8.02 0.14 13.49
C ALA A 29 7.41 0.05 12.08
N GLU A 30 8.25 -0.02 11.04
CA GLU A 30 7.82 -0.20 9.65
C GLU A 30 7.01 -1.50 9.46
N GLU A 31 7.49 -2.64 10.00
CA GLU A 31 6.75 -3.91 9.93
C GLU A 31 5.41 -3.87 10.69
N LEU A 32 5.36 -3.18 11.84
CA LEU A 32 4.13 -3.01 12.61
C LEU A 32 3.13 -2.15 11.85
N GLU A 33 3.59 -1.08 11.22
CA GLU A 33 2.76 -0.18 10.41
C GLU A 33 2.19 -0.91 9.19
N HIS A 34 3.01 -1.63 8.44
CA HIS A 34 2.55 -2.46 7.31
C HIS A 34 1.48 -3.47 7.76
N TYR A 35 1.72 -4.15 8.88
CA TYR A 35 0.73 -5.07 9.44
C TYR A 35 -0.59 -4.38 9.79
N MET A 36 -0.54 -3.16 10.34
CA MET A 36 -1.75 -2.40 10.66
C MET A 36 -2.49 -1.90 9.42
N ILE A 37 -1.77 -1.51 8.37
CA ILE A 37 -2.34 -1.14 7.06
C ILE A 37 -3.09 -2.34 6.47
N ASP A 38 -2.46 -3.52 6.43
CA ASP A 38 -3.07 -4.75 5.91
C ASP A 38 -4.38 -5.09 6.63
N LEU A 39 -4.38 -5.00 7.97
CA LEU A 39 -5.57 -5.22 8.79
C LEU A 39 -6.69 -4.21 8.49
N LEU A 40 -6.34 -2.94 8.26
CA LEU A 40 -7.32 -1.90 7.94
C LEU A 40 -7.92 -2.10 6.54
N GLU A 41 -7.12 -2.57 5.59
CA GLU A 41 -7.53 -2.80 4.21
C GLU A 41 -8.29 -4.11 4.04
N GLY A 42 -8.17 -5.04 4.99
CA GLY A 42 -8.81 -6.35 4.92
C GLY A 42 -8.07 -7.31 4.00
N HIS A 43 -6.79 -7.05 3.72
CA HIS A 43 -5.93 -7.98 3.01
C HIS A 43 -5.57 -9.11 3.99
N ASP A 44 -6.12 -10.30 3.78
CA ASP A 44 -5.72 -11.49 4.54
C ASP A 44 -4.23 -11.77 4.29
N HIS A 45 -3.45 -12.07 5.34
CA HIS A 45 -2.02 -12.42 5.28
C HIS A 45 -1.71 -13.75 4.54
N ALA A 46 -2.55 -14.15 3.59
CA ALA A 46 -2.28 -15.25 2.70
C ALA A 46 -1.15 -14.83 1.74
N HIS A 47 0.08 -15.13 2.14
CA HIS A 47 1.19 -15.28 1.22
C HIS A 47 0.75 -16.10 0.01
N GLY A 48 0.53 -15.44 -1.12
CA GLY A 48 0.31 -16.07 -2.42
C GLY A 48 -0.84 -17.07 -2.46
N SER A 49 -2.08 -16.60 -2.38
CA SER A 49 -3.19 -17.32 -3.01
C SER A 49 -3.72 -16.47 -4.15
N HIS A 50 -3.65 -17.02 -5.37
CA HIS A 50 -4.58 -16.67 -6.43
C HIS A 50 -5.97 -16.49 -5.82
N GLU A 51 -6.51 -15.29 -5.93
CA GLU A 51 -7.92 -15.02 -5.68
C GLU A 51 -8.71 -15.90 -6.64
N LYS A 52 -9.20 -17.04 -6.14
CA LYS A 52 -10.24 -17.78 -6.83
C LYS A 52 -11.51 -17.00 -6.53
N ASP A 53 -11.92 -16.16 -7.46
CA ASP A 53 -13.27 -15.61 -7.43
C ASP A 53 -14.27 -16.76 -7.39
N GLU A 54 -14.90 -16.92 -6.23
CA GLU A 54 -16.08 -17.75 -6.01
C GLU A 54 -17.27 -17.08 -6.69
N LEU A 55 -17.41 -17.31 -8.00
CA LEU A 55 -18.64 -17.29 -8.78
C LEU A 55 -18.18 -17.37 -10.22
N GLY A 56 -18.19 -18.59 -10.80
CA GLY A 56 -17.83 -18.87 -12.19
C GLY A 56 -18.78 -18.20 -13.20
N VAL A 57 -18.77 -16.87 -13.24
CA VAL A 57 -19.47 -16.05 -14.21
C VAL A 57 -18.43 -15.56 -15.20
N PRO A 58 -18.42 -16.09 -16.45
CA PRO A 58 -17.54 -15.57 -17.47
C PRO A 58 -17.91 -14.11 -17.73
N CYS A 59 -16.90 -13.22 -17.70
CA CYS A 59 -17.05 -11.79 -17.96
C CYS A 59 -17.90 -11.57 -19.23
N ALA A 60 -19.15 -11.19 -19.03
CA ALA A 60 -20.13 -10.93 -20.08
C ALA A 60 -20.01 -9.48 -20.55
N ARG A 61 -18.88 -9.11 -21.18
CA ARG A 61 -18.81 -7.92 -22.05
C ARG A 61 -17.93 -8.24 -23.26
N PRO A 62 -18.41 -8.08 -24.50
CA PRO A 62 -17.62 -8.40 -25.69
C PRO A 62 -16.37 -7.52 -25.75
N CYS A 63 -15.20 -8.12 -25.53
CA CYS A 63 -13.92 -7.53 -25.89
C CYS A 63 -13.80 -7.61 -27.41
N GLU A 64 -13.82 -6.45 -28.09
CA GLU A 64 -13.70 -6.34 -29.55
C GLU A 64 -12.27 -6.55 -30.07
N ILE A 65 -11.34 -7.03 -29.22
CA ILE A 65 -9.96 -7.31 -29.63
C ILE A 65 -9.74 -8.81 -29.58
N ARG A 66 -10.18 -9.47 -30.66
CA ARG A 66 -9.89 -10.87 -30.97
C ARG A 66 -8.37 -11.04 -31.11
N ARG A 67 -7.68 -11.49 -30.06
CA ARG A 67 -6.34 -12.09 -30.23
C ARG A 67 -6.52 -13.58 -30.59
N PRO A 68 -5.77 -14.11 -31.57
CA PRO A 68 -5.93 -15.49 -32.01
C PRO A 68 -5.43 -16.44 -30.93
N CYS A 69 -6.20 -17.49 -30.67
CA CYS A 69 -5.75 -18.68 -29.95
C CYS A 69 -4.53 -19.26 -30.66
N CYS A 70 -3.37 -19.21 -30.02
CA CYS A 70 -2.29 -20.15 -30.29
C CYS A 70 -1.96 -20.78 -28.94
N ASP A 71 -2.29 -22.07 -28.84
CA ASP A 71 -1.94 -22.96 -27.76
C ASP A 71 -0.42 -22.99 -27.60
N GLU A 72 0.11 -22.25 -26.62
CA GLU A 72 1.41 -22.55 -26.02
C GLU A 72 1.22 -22.46 -24.52
N GLU A 73 1.13 -23.62 -23.87
CA GLU A 73 1.33 -23.76 -22.43
C GLU A 73 2.76 -23.31 -22.12
N GLN A 74 2.94 -21.99 -22.00
CA GLN A 74 4.19 -21.41 -21.53
C GLN A 74 4.33 -21.82 -20.07
N GLU A 75 5.25 -22.75 -19.82
CA GLU A 75 5.73 -23.14 -18.51
C GLU A 75 6.18 -21.87 -17.78
N GLN A 76 5.27 -21.27 -17.01
CA GLN A 76 5.51 -19.98 -16.37
C GLN A 76 6.70 -20.15 -15.41
N PRO A 77 7.81 -19.41 -15.59
CA PRO A 77 8.92 -19.49 -14.66
C PRO A 77 8.41 -19.14 -13.26
N ARG A 78 8.79 -19.96 -12.27
CA ARG A 78 8.40 -19.75 -10.86
C ARG A 78 8.62 -18.29 -10.50
N ALA A 79 7.57 -17.63 -9.99
CA ALA A 79 7.65 -16.25 -9.54
C ALA A 79 8.85 -16.08 -8.58
N PRO A 80 9.74 -15.11 -8.83
CA PRO A 80 10.87 -14.83 -7.96
C PRO A 80 10.39 -14.66 -6.52
N ARG A 81 11.09 -15.23 -5.53
CA ARG A 81 10.74 -14.99 -4.13
C ARG A 81 11.37 -13.69 -3.63
N GLY A 82 10.71 -13.02 -2.69
CA GLY A 82 11.21 -11.78 -2.09
C GLY A 82 11.15 -10.58 -3.04
N THR A 83 12.18 -9.73 -3.03
CA THR A 83 12.26 -8.45 -3.76
C THR A 83 12.07 -8.59 -5.28
N GLY A 84 12.33 -9.76 -5.86
CA GLY A 84 12.17 -9.99 -7.30
C GLY A 84 10.72 -9.89 -7.80
N ASN A 85 9.72 -10.00 -6.93
CA ASN A 85 8.31 -9.76 -7.28
C ASN A 85 7.95 -8.28 -7.39
N LEU A 86 8.70 -7.36 -6.78
CA LEU A 86 8.40 -5.92 -6.80
C LEU A 86 8.44 -5.33 -8.22
N PHE A 87 9.27 -5.91 -9.10
CA PHE A 87 9.45 -5.42 -10.46
C PHE A 87 8.61 -6.18 -11.49
N GLN A 88 7.73 -7.10 -11.06
CA GLN A 88 6.80 -7.73 -11.98
C GLN A 88 5.67 -6.76 -12.31
N ALA A 89 5.51 -6.45 -13.59
CA ALA A 89 4.36 -5.68 -14.05
C ALA A 89 3.08 -6.45 -13.69
N ASN A 90 2.29 -5.87 -12.79
CA ASN A 90 0.94 -6.34 -12.56
C ASN A 90 0.10 -6.03 -13.80
N GLY A 91 -0.62 -7.01 -14.33
CA GLY A 91 -1.50 -6.83 -15.51
C GLY A 91 -2.72 -5.92 -15.25
N ARG A 92 -2.75 -5.22 -14.11
CA ARG A 92 -3.84 -4.35 -13.70
C ARG A 92 -3.78 -3.07 -14.51
N VAL A 93 -4.78 -2.88 -15.35
CA VAL A 93 -4.96 -1.62 -16.10
C VAL A 93 -5.63 -0.62 -15.17
N PHE A 94 -4.98 0.51 -14.93
CA PHE A 94 -5.55 1.62 -14.16
C PHE A 94 -6.47 2.47 -15.02
N GLU A 95 -7.53 2.99 -14.41
CA GLU A 95 -8.37 4.02 -15.03
C GLU A 95 -7.52 5.25 -15.40
N PRO A 96 -7.78 5.88 -16.56
CA PRO A 96 -7.02 7.04 -17.01
C PRO A 96 -7.18 8.22 -16.05
N MET A 97 -6.10 8.99 -15.87
CA MET A 97 -6.20 10.25 -15.12
C MET A 97 -6.94 11.31 -15.95
N PRO A 98 -7.64 12.24 -15.30
CA PRO A 98 -8.07 13.48 -15.93
C PRO A 98 -6.87 14.27 -16.50
N GLU A 99 -7.12 15.16 -17.48
CA GLU A 99 -6.07 15.98 -18.11
C GLU A 99 -5.32 16.88 -17.11
N LYS A 100 -6.02 17.35 -16.06
CA LYS A 100 -5.47 18.16 -14.98
C LYS A 100 -5.81 17.51 -13.63
N PRO A 101 -5.05 16.49 -13.24
CA PRO A 101 -5.38 15.71 -12.04
C PRO A 101 -5.19 16.56 -10.79
N THR A 102 -6.14 16.42 -9.86
CA THR A 102 -6.09 16.99 -8.51
C THR A 102 -5.60 15.93 -7.52
N LEU A 103 -5.22 16.34 -6.30
CA LEU A 103 -4.82 15.40 -5.25
C LEU A 103 -5.92 14.36 -4.95
N VAL A 104 -7.18 14.78 -4.99
CA VAL A 104 -8.34 13.90 -4.80
C VAL A 104 -8.40 12.81 -5.88
N ASP A 105 -8.05 13.14 -7.13
CA ASP A 105 -8.00 12.16 -8.22
C ASP A 105 -6.93 11.09 -7.96
N PHE A 106 -5.79 11.46 -7.38
CA PHE A 106 -4.77 10.50 -6.98
C PHE A 106 -5.27 9.56 -5.87
N PHE A 107 -5.97 10.09 -4.86
CA PHE A 107 -6.56 9.26 -3.81
C PHE A 107 -7.57 8.24 -4.36
N ASN A 108 -8.40 8.67 -5.31
CA ASN A 108 -9.44 7.81 -5.88
C ASN A 108 -8.89 6.81 -6.90
N LEU A 109 -7.89 7.20 -7.71
CA LEU A 109 -7.47 6.44 -8.89
C LEU A 109 -6.11 5.76 -8.74
N ARG A 110 -5.28 6.16 -7.77
CA ARG A 110 -3.88 5.66 -7.63
C ARG A 110 -3.55 5.15 -6.23
N PHE A 111 -4.03 5.82 -5.17
CA PHE A 111 -3.70 5.46 -3.79
C PHE A 111 -4.74 4.54 -3.13
N ALA A 112 -5.85 4.26 -3.80
CA ALA A 112 -6.86 3.35 -3.24
C ALA A 112 -6.32 1.90 -3.15
N PRO A 113 -6.53 1.20 -2.02
CA PRO A 113 -7.18 1.67 -0.79
C PRO A 113 -6.29 2.62 0.05
N ALA A 114 -6.84 3.77 0.48
CA ALA A 114 -6.10 4.79 1.24
C ALA A 114 -6.63 4.94 2.69
N ARG A 115 -7.17 3.86 3.25
CA ARG A 115 -7.92 3.92 4.52
C ARG A 115 -7.04 4.34 5.68
N HIS A 116 -5.79 3.86 5.71
CA HIS A 116 -4.81 4.17 6.75
C HIS A 116 -4.58 5.68 6.88
N VAL A 117 -4.09 6.30 5.82
CA VAL A 117 -3.78 7.74 5.81
C VAL A 117 -5.02 8.62 6.00
N LEU A 118 -6.18 8.21 5.47
CA LEU A 118 -7.44 8.95 5.66
C LEU A 118 -7.90 8.91 7.12
N GLN A 119 -7.75 7.77 7.80
CA GLN A 119 -8.08 7.67 9.22
C GLN A 119 -7.13 8.51 10.09
N SER A 120 -5.83 8.44 9.81
CA SER A 120 -4.80 9.22 10.51
C SER A 120 -5.04 10.73 10.36
N ALA A 121 -5.26 11.20 9.12
CA ALA A 121 -5.55 12.60 8.84
C ALA A 121 -6.87 13.07 9.48
N ASN A 122 -7.92 12.25 9.41
CA ASN A 122 -9.21 12.59 10.03
C ASN A 122 -9.10 12.69 11.56
N TYR A 123 -8.32 11.82 12.20
CA TYR A 123 -8.09 11.90 13.64
C TYR A 123 -7.30 13.17 14.02
N ALA A 124 -6.25 13.51 13.27
CA ALA A 124 -5.51 14.75 13.45
C ALA A 124 -6.42 15.99 13.31
N LEU A 125 -7.31 15.98 12.32
CA LEU A 125 -8.27 17.05 12.11
C LEU A 125 -9.26 17.18 13.28
N GLN A 126 -9.84 16.07 13.73
CA GLN A 126 -10.81 16.05 14.83
C GLN A 126 -10.20 16.47 16.18
N THR A 127 -8.90 16.26 16.36
CA THR A 127 -8.16 16.65 17.57
C THR A 127 -7.58 18.06 17.51
N GLY A 128 -7.86 18.82 16.45
CA GLY A 128 -7.43 20.21 16.31
C GLY A 128 -5.93 20.38 16.07
N GLN A 129 -5.28 19.39 15.45
CA GLN A 129 -3.89 19.51 15.03
C GLN A 129 -3.74 20.58 13.94
N PRO A 130 -2.55 21.21 13.82
CA PRO A 130 -2.30 22.19 12.78
C PRO A 130 -2.34 21.55 11.39
N GLU A 131 -2.61 22.35 10.35
CA GLU A 131 -2.84 21.88 8.98
C GLU A 131 -1.64 21.10 8.43
N GLU A 132 -0.42 21.48 8.78
CA GLU A 132 0.80 20.76 8.39
C GLU A 132 0.83 19.33 8.95
N THR A 133 0.37 19.13 10.19
CA THR A 133 0.26 17.81 10.79
C THR A 133 -0.84 17.00 10.09
N VAL A 134 -1.99 17.61 9.79
CA VAL A 134 -3.08 16.93 9.06
C VAL A 134 -2.61 16.50 7.68
N LEU A 135 -1.87 17.37 6.97
CA LEU A 135 -1.33 17.08 5.65
C LEU A 135 -0.24 16.00 5.68
N ALA A 136 0.65 16.02 6.68
CA ALA A 136 1.63 14.96 6.90
C ALA A 136 0.93 13.60 7.12
N CYS A 137 -0.08 13.56 8.00
CA CYS A 137 -0.87 12.35 8.22
C CYS A 137 -1.62 11.87 6.95
N LEU A 138 -2.00 12.79 6.06
CA LEU A 138 -2.66 12.42 4.81
C LEU A 138 -1.70 11.82 3.79
N LEU A 139 -0.43 12.23 3.79
CA LEU A 139 0.53 11.91 2.73
C LEU A 139 1.61 10.88 3.10
N HIS A 140 1.84 10.59 4.39
CA HIS A 140 3.01 9.80 4.83
C HIS A 140 3.21 8.46 4.11
N ASP A 141 2.14 7.72 3.83
CA ASP A 141 2.21 6.38 3.23
C ASP A 141 1.77 6.28 1.77
N VAL A 142 1.56 7.39 1.06
CA VAL A 142 1.08 7.29 -0.33
C VAL A 142 2.07 6.60 -1.27
N VAL A 143 3.34 6.49 -0.84
CA VAL A 143 4.44 5.84 -1.58
C VAL A 143 4.59 4.34 -1.27
N GLN A 144 3.87 3.81 -0.28
CA GLN A 144 3.91 2.39 0.13
C GLN A 144 3.63 1.41 -1.04
N ASN A 145 2.79 1.83 -1.98
CA ASN A 145 2.43 1.04 -3.18
C ASN A 145 3.57 0.97 -4.21
N LEU A 146 4.54 1.88 -4.14
CA LEU A 146 5.70 1.93 -5.03
C LEU A 146 6.92 1.27 -4.38
N ILE A 147 7.22 1.63 -3.14
CA ILE A 147 8.34 1.09 -2.36
C ILE A 147 7.91 0.92 -0.93
N LYS A 148 8.10 -0.30 -0.41
CA LYS A 148 7.74 -0.66 0.96
C LYS A 148 8.83 -0.32 1.97
N VAL A 149 10.09 -0.51 1.60
CA VAL A 149 11.25 -0.33 2.49
C VAL A 149 11.68 1.13 2.50
N ASP A 150 11.88 1.71 3.69
CA ASP A 150 12.23 3.11 3.89
C ASP A 150 11.22 4.05 3.19
N HIS A 151 9.95 3.66 3.17
CA HIS A 151 8.92 4.37 2.39
C HIS A 151 8.73 5.82 2.85
N GLY A 152 8.88 6.11 4.14
CA GLY A 152 8.92 7.48 4.64
C GLY A 152 10.08 8.29 4.06
N TRP A 153 11.28 7.70 3.97
CA TRP A 153 12.45 8.36 3.39
C TRP A 153 12.25 8.69 1.91
N TRP A 154 11.80 7.71 1.12
CA TRP A 154 11.54 7.89 -0.31
C TRP A 154 10.33 8.79 -0.57
N GLY A 155 9.28 8.66 0.23
CA GLY A 155 8.06 9.45 0.15
C GLY A 155 8.31 10.93 0.42
N ALA A 156 9.14 11.24 1.41
CA ALA A 156 9.52 12.61 1.71
C ALA A 156 10.22 13.29 0.53
N GLN A 157 11.15 12.60 -0.15
CA GLN A 157 11.84 13.14 -1.33
C GLN A 157 10.87 13.51 -2.48
N LEU A 158 9.77 12.77 -2.62
CA LEU A 158 8.77 13.00 -3.67
C LEU A 158 7.93 14.25 -3.40
N VAL A 159 7.59 14.52 -2.13
CA VAL A 159 6.66 15.60 -1.75
C VAL A 159 7.36 16.89 -1.34
N GLU A 160 8.61 16.82 -0.86
CA GLU A 160 9.42 17.94 -0.35
C GLU A 160 9.41 19.21 -1.23
N PRO A 161 9.43 19.16 -2.57
CA PRO A 161 9.38 20.37 -3.40
C PRO A 161 8.05 21.15 -3.33
N TYR A 162 6.99 20.56 -2.80
CA TYR A 162 5.62 21.06 -2.89
C TYR A 162 5.00 21.42 -1.54
N VAL A 163 5.66 21.06 -0.44
CA VAL A 163 5.12 21.19 0.92
C VAL A 163 6.10 21.94 1.82
N ASP A 164 5.63 22.36 3.00
CA ASP A 164 6.49 22.95 4.02
C ASP A 164 7.53 21.93 4.54
N GLU A 165 8.71 22.41 4.95
CA GLU A 165 9.79 21.58 5.49
C GLU A 165 9.33 20.70 6.65
N ARG A 166 8.43 21.20 7.50
CA ARG A 166 7.86 20.44 8.62
C ARG A 166 7.07 19.22 8.15
N VAL A 167 6.34 19.34 7.04
CA VAL A 167 5.56 18.25 6.45
C VAL A 167 6.49 17.20 5.87
N ALA A 168 7.49 17.64 5.08
CA ALA A 168 8.49 16.75 4.50
C ALA A 168 9.29 16.00 5.58
N TRP A 169 9.68 16.70 6.66
CA TRP A 169 10.36 16.09 7.81
C TRP A 169 9.47 15.07 8.52
N ALA A 170 8.20 15.40 8.78
CA ALA A 170 7.26 14.50 9.41
C ALA A 170 7.06 13.21 8.60
N ILE A 171 6.97 13.32 7.28
CA ILE A 171 6.86 12.17 6.38
C ILE A 171 8.18 11.37 6.36
N ARG A 172 9.34 12.02 6.41
CA ARG A 172 10.64 11.33 6.33
C ARG A 172 10.89 10.37 7.50
N TYR A 173 10.39 10.73 8.68
CA TYR A 173 10.73 10.09 9.96
C TYR A 173 9.50 9.63 10.73
N HIS A 174 8.43 9.24 10.04
CA HIS A 174 7.20 8.78 10.70
C HIS A 174 7.26 7.33 11.19
N ALA A 175 8.07 6.50 10.53
CA ALA A 175 8.33 5.10 10.88
C ALA A 175 9.46 4.99 11.93
#